data_AF-A0A9P5R2D5-F1
#
_entry.id   AF-A0A9P5R2D5-F1
#
_cell.length_a   1.000
_cell.length_b   1.000
_cell.length_c   1.000
_cell.angle_alpha   90.00
_cell.angle_beta   90.00
_cell.angle_gamma   90.00
#
_symmetry.space_group_name_H-M   'P 1'
#
loop_
_entity.id
_entity.type
_entity.pdbx_description
1 polymer ?
#
loop_
_entity_poly.entity_id
_entity_poly.type
_entity_poly.pdbx_seq_one_letter_code
_entity_poly.pdbx_strand_id
1 'polypeptide(L)'
;MTRIDLHPNDFEPDDFPIVVAIDFGTTFSGCAYAYAPDDEEARTITAWPKQNIQYAKTPTLNLYKEVNGKYKMTEWGWKSKLEMESPSASKYIQISQYKPY
;
A
#
# COMPACT_ATOMS: atom_id res chain seq x y z
N MET A 1 15.45 9.24 -2.60
CA MET A 1 15.26 7.78 -2.57
C MET A 1 16.38 7.20 -3.39
N THR A 2 17.46 6.78 -2.72
CA THR A 2 18.64 6.23 -3.38
C THR A 2 18.29 4.82 -3.82
N ARG A 3 18.40 4.56 -5.12
CA ARG A 3 18.22 3.21 -5.67
C ARG A 3 19.42 2.39 -5.19
N ILE A 4 19.16 1.33 -4.42
CA ILE A 4 20.21 0.37 -4.04
C ILE A 4 20.19 -0.68 -5.14
N ASP A 5 21.11 -0.55 -6.09
CA ASP A 5 21.32 -1.57 -7.12
C ASP A 5 22.26 -2.63 -6.54
N LEU A 6 21.72 -3.59 -5.77
CA LEU A 6 22.49 -4.72 -5.23
C LEU A 6 22.81 -5.69 -6.37
N HIS A 7 24.08 -6.06 -6.53
CA HIS A 7 24.43 -7.26 -7.29
C HIS A 7 23.91 -8.48 -6.50
N PRO A 8 23.46 -9.58 -7.14
CA PRO A 8 22.92 -10.75 -6.43
C PRO A 8 23.85 -11.37 -5.38
N ASN A 9 25.16 -11.09 -5.47
CA ASN A 9 26.19 -11.57 -4.54
C ASN A 9 26.45 -10.60 -3.37
N ASP A 10 25.81 -9.43 -3.35
CA ASP A 10 25.96 -8.41 -2.30
C ASP A 10 24.77 -8.43 -1.32
N PHE A 11 23.93 -9.47 -1.37
CA PHE A 11 22.83 -9.64 -0.43
C PHE A 11 23.34 -10.32 0.84
N GLU A 12 23.58 -9.51 1.86
CA GLU A 12 23.79 -9.98 3.23
C GLU A 12 22.48 -9.81 4.02
N PRO A 13 21.83 -10.89 4.48
CA PRO A 13 20.56 -10.80 5.21
C PRO A 13 20.59 -9.87 6.42
N ASP A 14 21.75 -9.77 7.08
CA ASP A 14 21.96 -8.95 8.27
C ASP A 14 21.86 -7.42 7.98
N ASP A 15 22.01 -7.00 6.72
CA ASP A 15 21.80 -5.60 6.30
C ASP A 15 20.30 -5.23 6.22
N PHE A 16 19.41 -6.22 6.29
CA PHE A 16 17.96 -6.07 6.12
C PHE A 16 17.23 -6.58 7.37
N PRO A 17 17.23 -5.81 8.48
CA PRO A 17 16.67 -6.25 9.76
C PRO A 17 15.14 -6.42 9.73
N ILE A 18 14.46 -6.04 8.64
CA ILE A 18 13.02 -6.17 8.47
C ILE A 18 12.72 -6.70 7.07
N VAL A 19 11.99 -7.81 7.01
CA VAL A 19 11.40 -8.33 5.78
C VAL A 19 9.92 -7.94 5.73
N VAL A 20 9.46 -7.41 4.60
CA VAL A 20 8.06 -7.05 4.38
C VAL A 20 7.51 -7.83 3.19
N ALA A 21 6.43 -8.58 3.43
CA ALA A 21 5.65 -9.22 2.39
C ALA A 21 4.47 -8.32 2.02
N ILE A 22 4.29 -8.03 0.73
CA ILE A 22 3.19 -7.22 0.21
C ILE A 22 2.35 -8.05 -0.76
N ASP A 23 1.06 -8.16 -0.47
CA ASP A 23 0.04 -8.77 -1.33
C ASP A 23 -0.74 -7.65 -2.04
N PHE A 24 -0.47 -7.42 -3.32
CA PHE A 24 -1.22 -6.49 -4.16
C PHE A 24 -2.37 -7.22 -4.89
N GLY A 25 -3.49 -7.40 -4.19
CA GLY A 25 -4.68 -7.98 -4.79
C GLY A 25 -5.47 -6.99 -5.65
N THR A 26 -6.38 -7.50 -6.47
CA THR A 26 -7.22 -6.70 -7.37
C THR A 26 -8.22 -5.81 -6.62
N THR A 27 -8.79 -6.33 -5.52
CA THR A 27 -9.80 -5.65 -4.69
C THR A 27 -9.23 -5.16 -3.36
N PHE A 28 -8.36 -5.94 -2.73
CA PHE A 28 -7.76 -5.65 -1.44
C PHE A 28 -6.27 -5.96 -1.46
N SER A 29 -5.49 -5.10 -0.84
CA SER A 29 -4.06 -5.29 -0.63
C SER A 29 -3.75 -5.45 0.86
N GLY A 30 -2.69 -6.18 1.19
CA GLY A 30 -2.25 -6.40 2.56
C GLY A 30 -0.73 -6.43 2.65
N CYS A 31 -0.22 -6.33 3.88
CA CYS A 31 1.19 -6.62 4.13
C CYS A 31 1.40 -7.25 5.49
N ALA A 32 2.51 -7.96 5.60
CA ALA A 32 3.03 -8.52 6.85
C ALA A 32 4.52 -8.24 6.93
N TYR A 33 5.08 -8.22 8.13
CA TYR A 33 6.50 -8.01 8.34
C TYR A 33 7.07 -8.92 9.43
N ALA A 34 8.37 -9.16 9.39
CA ALA A 34 9.14 -9.87 10.40
C ALA A 34 10.49 -9.17 10.58
N TYR A 35 11.00 -9.12 11.80
CA TYR A 35 12.37 -8.73 12.11
C TYR A 35 13.28 -9.93 11.83
N ALA A 36 14.23 -9.79 10.91
CA ALA A 36 15.19 -10.84 10.60
C ALA A 36 16.50 -10.60 11.40
N PRO A 37 17.15 -11.66 11.92
CA PRO A 37 16.77 -13.08 11.87
C PRO A 37 15.85 -13.54 13.01
N ASP A 38 15.45 -12.64 13.91
CA ASP A 38 14.93 -13.01 15.24
C ASP A 38 13.47 -13.54 15.25
N ASP A 39 12.63 -13.13 14.31
CA ASP A 39 11.21 -13.53 14.30
C ASP A 39 10.98 -14.85 13.55
N GLU A 40 10.37 -15.82 14.24
CA GLU A 40 9.88 -17.07 13.63
C GLU A 40 8.49 -16.91 12.97
N GLU A 41 7.73 -15.88 13.37
CA GLU A 41 6.39 -15.59 12.85
C GLU A 41 6.26 -14.14 12.35
N ALA A 42 5.69 -13.99 11.15
CA ALA A 42 5.41 -12.68 10.59
C ALA A 42 4.17 -12.03 11.23
N ARG A 43 4.25 -10.73 11.51
CA ARG A 43 3.14 -9.92 12.01
C ARG A 43 2.36 -9.30 10.87
N THR A 44 1.06 -9.55 10.82
CA THR A 44 0.16 -8.96 9.81
C THR A 44 -0.21 -7.53 10.17
N ILE A 45 -0.15 -6.61 9.22
CA ILE A 45 -0.64 -5.24 9.42
C ILE A 45 -2.18 -5.23 9.36
N THR A 46 -2.81 -4.88 10.49
CA THR A 46 -4.27 -4.78 10.59
C THR A 46 -4.77 -3.37 10.87
N ALA A 47 -3.86 -2.40 11.07
CA ALA A 47 -4.19 -1.02 11.40
C ALA A 47 -3.88 -0.13 10.18
N TRP A 48 -4.89 0.08 9.33
CA TRP A 48 -4.78 0.88 8.13
C TRP A 48 -5.29 2.31 8.35
N PRO A 49 -4.76 3.32 7.66
CA PRO A 49 -5.25 4.68 7.75
C PRO A 49 -6.74 4.76 7.42
N LYS A 50 -7.52 5.42 8.29
CA LYS A 50 -8.97 5.69 8.09
C LYS A 50 -9.82 4.42 7.94
N GLN A 51 -9.34 3.32 8.48
CA GLN A 51 -10.08 2.07 8.59
C GLN A 51 -11.13 2.15 9.70
N ASN A 52 -12.37 1.80 9.38
CA ASN A 52 -13.47 1.77 10.35
C ASN A 52 -13.69 0.39 11.00
N ILE A 53 -13.11 -0.68 10.44
CA ILE A 53 -13.24 -2.06 10.91
C ILE A 53 -11.86 -2.70 10.91
N GLN A 54 -11.43 -3.28 12.03
CA GLN A 54 -10.15 -3.98 12.11
C GLN A 54 -10.14 -5.18 11.14
N TYR A 55 -9.35 -5.06 10.08
CA TYR A 55 -9.24 -6.02 8.99
C TYR A 55 -7.81 -6.02 8.47
N ALA A 56 -7.28 -7.19 8.14
CA ALA A 56 -5.89 -7.39 7.72
C ALA A 56 -5.56 -6.77 6.35
N LYS A 57 -6.55 -6.28 5.61
CA LYS A 57 -6.35 -5.69 4.28
C LYS A 57 -6.98 -4.30 4.16
N THR A 58 -6.50 -3.56 3.19
CA THR A 58 -7.03 -2.26 2.77
C THR A 58 -7.49 -2.35 1.31
N PRO A 59 -8.55 -1.63 0.89
CA PRO A 59 -8.98 -1.63 -0.50
C PRO A 59 -7.84 -1.27 -1.46
N THR A 60 -7.72 -1.98 -2.58
CA THR A 60 -6.76 -1.63 -3.64
C THR A 60 -7.34 -0.50 -4.48
N LEU A 61 -7.28 0.71 -3.93
CA LEU A 61 -7.86 1.93 -4.52
C LEU A 61 -6.82 3.05 -4.47
N ASN A 62 -6.70 3.81 -5.56
CA ASN A 62 -5.88 5.03 -5.62
C ASN A 62 -6.74 6.21 -6.08
N LEU A 63 -6.68 7.33 -5.37
CA LEU A 63 -7.48 8.53 -5.63
C LEU A 63 -6.60 9.65 -6.20
N TYR A 64 -6.99 10.17 -7.34
CA TYR A 64 -6.28 11.23 -8.04
C TYR A 64 -7.12 12.51 -8.09
N LYS A 65 -6.45 13.65 -8.01
CA LYS A 65 -7.03 14.97 -8.22
C LYS A 65 -6.20 15.74 -9.22
N GLU A 66 -6.86 16.51 -10.08
CA GLU A 66 -6.17 17.43 -10.97
C GLU A 66 -5.66 18.64 -10.18
N VAL A 67 -4.37 18.95 -10.33
CA VAL A 67 -3.71 20.12 -9.78
C VAL A 67 -2.84 20.73 -10.87
N ASN A 68 -3.19 21.93 -11.34
CA ASN A 68 -2.47 22.67 -12.37
C ASN A 68 -2.25 21.86 -13.67
N GLY A 69 -3.31 21.24 -14.20
CA GLY A 69 -3.24 20.45 -15.43
C GLY A 69 -2.59 19.08 -15.29
N LYS A 70 -2.28 18.62 -14.07
CA LYS A 70 -1.66 17.31 -13.81
C LYS A 70 -2.42 16.56 -12.73
N TYR A 71 -2.70 15.28 -12.98
CA TYR A 71 -3.25 14.39 -11.97
C TYR A 71 -2.18 13.97 -10.97
N LYS A 72 -2.48 14.14 -9.68
CA LYS A 72 -1.64 13.68 -8.58
C LYS A 72 -2.43 12.72 -7.71
N MET A 73 -1.80 11.63 -7.30
CA MET A 73 -2.38 10.76 -6.28
C MET A 73 -2.43 11.53 -4.96
N THR A 74 -3.60 11.52 -4.32
CA THR A 74 -3.87 12.25 -3.08
C THR A 74 -4.12 11.30 -1.93
N GLU A 75 -4.82 10.19 -2.19
CA GLU A 75 -5.23 9.23 -1.18
C GLU A 75 -5.24 7.81 -1.76
N TRP A 76 -5.32 6.81 -0.89
CA TRP A 76 -5.41 5.40 -1.25
C TRP A 76 -6.22 4.64 -0.19
N GLY A 77 -6.51 3.36 -0.45
CA GLY A 77 -7.12 2.48 0.55
C GLY A 77 -8.48 2.94 1.04
N TRP A 78 -8.72 2.79 2.35
CA TRP A 78 -9.96 3.21 3.01
C TRP A 78 -10.24 4.71 2.87
N LYS A 79 -9.20 5.56 2.89
CA LYS A 79 -9.39 7.01 2.74
C LYS A 79 -9.86 7.37 1.33
N SER A 80 -9.35 6.70 0.29
CA SER A 80 -9.86 6.83 -1.08
C SER A 80 -11.35 6.48 -1.17
N LYS A 81 -11.78 5.40 -0.49
CA LYS A 81 -13.20 5.03 -0.42
C LYS A 81 -14.05 6.12 0.23
N LEU A 82 -13.63 6.63 1.39
CA LEU A 82 -14.37 7.68 2.13
C LEU A 82 -14.49 8.99 1.34
N GLU A 83 -13.45 9.41 0.61
CA GLU A 83 -13.51 10.63 -0.22
C GLU A 83 -14.51 10.51 -1.36
N MET A 84 -14.64 9.32 -1.96
CA MET A 84 -15.62 9.06 -3.03
C MET A 84 -17.07 9.00 -2.53
N GLU A 85 -17.29 8.85 -1.23
CA GLU A 85 -18.60 8.97 -0.57
C GLU A 85 -18.93 10.42 -0.18
N SER A 86 -17.98 11.35 -0.32
CA SER A 86 -18.16 12.76 0.05
C SER A 86 -18.81 13.59 -1.07
N PRO A 87 -19.39 14.77 -0.75
CA PRO A 87 -19.88 15.70 -1.77
C PRO A 87 -18.83 16.20 -2.77
N SER A 88 -17.54 16.04 -2.46
CA SER A 88 -16.44 16.44 -3.34
C SER A 88 -15.97 15.32 -4.28
N ALA A 89 -16.62 14.15 -4.28
CA ALA A 89 -16.23 12.99 -5.09
C ALA A 89 -16.05 13.31 -6.58
N SER A 90 -16.89 14.20 -7.13
CA SER A 90 -16.82 14.63 -8.54
C SER A 90 -15.51 15.33 -8.94
N LYS A 91 -14.71 15.76 -7.97
CA LYS A 91 -13.40 16.41 -8.19
C LYS A 91 -12.25 15.41 -8.31
N TYR A 92 -12.53 14.12 -8.16
CA TYR A 92 -11.53 13.07 -8.10
C TYR A 92 -11.74 12.02 -9.19
N ILE A 93 -10.65 11.32 -9.50
CA ILE A 93 -10.67 10.07 -10.28
C ILE A 93 -10.17 8.97 -9.35
N GLN A 94 -10.97 7.91 -9.18
CA GLN A 94 -10.57 6.73 -8.43
C GLN A 94 -10.22 5.60 -9.40
N ILE A 95 -9.04 5.02 -9.23
CA ILE A 95 -8.60 3.84 -9.96
C ILE A 95 -8.81 2.61 -9.07
N SER A 96 -9.51 1.61 -9.60
CA SER A 96 -9.88 0.36 -8.94
C SER A 96 -9.80 -0.83 -9.91
N GLN A 97 -9.97 -2.06 -9.39
CA GLN A 97 -9.94 -3.31 -10.15
C GLN A 97 -8.69 -3.49 -11.02
N TYR A 98 -7.54 -3.45 -10.36
CA TYR A 98 -6.25 -3.73 -11.00
C TYR A 98 -6.25 -5.15 -11.56
N LYS A 99 -5.68 -5.31 -12.75
CA LYS A 99 -5.47 -6.63 -13.36
C LYS A 99 -4.03 -7.07 -13.09
N PRO A 100 -3.80 -8.31 -12.61
CA PRO A 100 -2.46 -8.87 -12.61
C PRO A 100 -1.99 -9.03 -14.07
N TYR A 101 -0.75 -8.64 -14.33
CA TYR A 101 -0.08 -8.81 -15.62
C TYR A 101 0.66 -10.14 -15.67
#